data_AF-S9USI3-F1
#
_entry.id   AF-S9USI3-F1
#
_cell.length_a   1.000
_cell.length_b   1.000
_cell.length_c   1.000
_cell.angle_alpha   90.00
_cell.angle_beta   90.00
_cell.angle_gamma   90.00
#
_symmetry.space_group_name_H-M   'P 1'
#
loop_
_entity.id
_entity.type
_entity.pdbx_description
1 polymer ?
#
loop_
_entity_poly.entity_id
_entity_poly.type
_entity_poly.pdbx_seq_one_letter_code
_entity_poly.pdbx_strand_id
1 'polypeptide(L)'
;MNADIDAVLRYVQHPKPPQPAAAPPLQLQQLRTILSTHKHWDHAGGNLQLRDQLAKGGGDGGACRIIGGANDGIPGATQAVKEGDTLFVGNLRVRVLDIPCHTRGHVAYVVQHKDHDATGPAAATAAEDDAVAVFTGDTLFLGGLGAFFEGGAADMCAAMRKLFHVNRGAAEAVALLQQRDARTYIFPGHEYTAGFMTFTERILREEERANKQLSAQIQSELRFVEAQKQQYAARVAAGLPSPPSSLADEKVQNLFLRTADPSYVTRMAHKGADAVALMEYLYNACD
;
A
#
# COMPACT_ATOMS: atom_id res chain seq x y z
N MET A 1 -3.57 10.86 -4.42
CA MET A 1 -3.08 10.22 -5.67
C MET A 1 -4.17 10.38 -6.73
N ASN A 2 -3.91 11.10 -7.82
CA ASN A 2 -4.90 11.41 -8.86
C ASN A 2 -4.77 10.36 -9.97
N ALA A 3 -5.47 9.24 -9.82
CA ALA A 3 -5.27 8.09 -10.71
C ALA A 3 -6.21 8.15 -11.93
N ASP A 4 -5.64 7.87 -13.11
CA ASP A 4 -6.38 7.35 -14.25
C ASP A 4 -7.04 6.05 -13.84
N ILE A 5 -8.37 6.02 -13.84
CA ILE A 5 -9.10 4.80 -13.51
C ILE A 5 -8.71 3.68 -14.47
N ASP A 6 -8.33 3.99 -15.73
CA ASP A 6 -7.92 2.98 -16.70
C ASP A 6 -6.54 2.39 -16.36
N ALA A 7 -5.63 3.17 -15.76
CA ALA A 7 -4.35 2.65 -15.30
C ALA A 7 -4.52 1.72 -14.10
N VAL A 8 -5.43 2.07 -13.18
CA VAL A 8 -5.79 1.22 -12.03
C VAL A 8 -6.57 -0.01 -12.51
N LEU A 9 -7.52 0.14 -13.43
CA LEU A 9 -8.29 -0.96 -14.02
C LEU A 9 -7.39 -1.91 -14.82
N ARG A 10 -6.47 -1.41 -15.66
CA ARG A 10 -5.47 -2.27 -16.33
C ARG A 10 -4.64 -3.06 -15.35
N TYR A 11 -4.36 -2.49 -14.19
CA TYR A 11 -3.58 -3.15 -13.16
C TYR A 11 -4.41 -4.16 -12.36
N VAL A 12 -5.67 -3.83 -12.06
CA VAL A 12 -6.64 -4.67 -11.34
C VAL A 12 -7.21 -5.78 -12.22
N GLN A 13 -7.28 -5.62 -13.54
CA GLN A 13 -7.88 -6.59 -14.48
C GLN A 13 -6.85 -7.47 -15.21
N HIS A 14 -5.54 -7.20 -15.04
CA HIS A 14 -4.48 -7.99 -15.68
C HIS A 14 -3.44 -8.49 -14.66
N PRO A 15 -3.23 -9.82 -14.55
CA PRO A 15 -2.39 -10.45 -13.52
C PRO A 15 -0.89 -10.28 -13.72
N LYS A 16 -0.46 -9.72 -14.85
CA LYS A 16 0.92 -9.27 -15.09
C LYS A 16 0.89 -7.75 -15.19
N PRO A 17 1.81 -7.02 -14.54
CA PRO A 17 1.92 -5.60 -14.79
C PRO A 17 2.05 -5.43 -16.30
N PRO A 18 1.16 -4.70 -16.98
CA PRO A 18 1.41 -4.36 -18.36
C PRO A 18 2.81 -3.71 -18.39
N GLN A 19 3.65 -4.12 -19.35
CA GLN A 19 4.81 -3.29 -19.67
C GLN A 19 4.30 -1.86 -19.77
N PRO A 20 4.97 -0.86 -19.16
CA PRO A 20 4.48 0.50 -19.18
C PRO A 20 4.56 1.02 -20.62
N ALA A 21 3.56 0.68 -21.42
CA ALA A 21 3.13 1.53 -22.52
C ALA A 21 2.71 2.84 -21.85
N ALA A 22 3.13 3.96 -22.44
CA ALA A 22 2.68 5.27 -22.01
C ALA A 22 1.15 5.22 -21.84
N ALA A 23 0.67 5.36 -20.60
CA ALA A 23 -0.76 5.46 -20.37
C ALA A 23 -1.27 6.62 -21.24
N PRO A 24 -2.41 6.45 -21.94
CA PRO A 24 -3.00 7.56 -22.67
C PRO A 24 -3.13 8.76 -21.72
N PRO A 25 -2.91 9.98 -22.22
CA PRO A 25 -2.98 11.16 -21.38
C PRO A 25 -4.35 11.21 -20.68
N LEU A 26 -4.30 11.36 -19.36
CA LEU A 26 -5.47 11.53 -18.50
C LEU A 26 -6.40 12.60 -19.08
N GLN A 27 -7.59 12.17 -19.52
CA GLN A 27 -8.62 13.12 -19.91
C GLN A 27 -9.27 13.65 -18.63
N LEU A 28 -8.83 14.82 -18.17
CA LEU A 28 -9.33 15.47 -16.96
C LEU A 28 -10.86 15.51 -16.89
N GLN A 29 -11.54 15.61 -18.04
CA GLN A 29 -13.00 15.64 -18.13
C GLN A 29 -13.70 14.36 -17.64
N GLN A 30 -13.00 13.22 -17.54
CA GLN A 30 -13.55 11.97 -17.02
C GLN A 30 -13.31 11.78 -15.51
N LEU A 31 -12.47 12.63 -14.90
CA LEU A 31 -12.21 12.54 -13.47
C LEU A 31 -13.43 13.00 -12.67
N ARG A 32 -13.92 12.14 -11.78
CA ARG A 32 -15.10 12.42 -10.93
C ARG A 32 -14.86 12.15 -9.45
N THR A 33 -13.80 11.42 -9.08
CA THR A 33 -13.52 11.05 -7.69
C THR A 33 -12.05 11.27 -7.35
N ILE A 34 -11.80 11.89 -6.21
CA ILE A 34 -10.49 12.07 -5.58
C ILE A 34 -10.47 11.25 -4.29
N LEU A 35 -9.51 10.34 -4.16
CA LEU A 35 -9.26 9.58 -2.94
C LEU A 35 -8.04 10.19 -2.22
N SER A 36 -8.28 10.88 -1.10
CA SER A 36 -7.23 11.44 -0.25
C SER A 36 -6.97 10.50 0.92
N THR A 37 -5.73 10.03 1.07
CA THR A 37 -5.33 9.13 2.16
C THR A 37 -5.21 9.88 3.48
N HIS A 38 -4.64 11.09 3.45
CA HIS A 38 -4.48 11.94 4.62
C HIS A 38 -4.36 13.43 4.25
N LYS A 39 -4.33 14.30 5.27
CA LYS A 39 -4.47 15.76 5.17
C LYS A 39 -3.23 16.54 4.73
N HIS A 40 -2.04 15.93 4.70
CA HIS A 40 -0.82 16.68 4.39
C HIS A 40 -0.90 17.32 2.99
N TRP A 41 -0.27 18.49 2.87
CA TRP A 41 -0.47 19.37 1.73
C TRP A 41 0.00 18.75 0.40
N ASP A 42 1.08 17.99 0.43
CA ASP A 42 1.61 17.23 -0.70
C ASP A 42 0.65 16.12 -1.19
N HIS A 43 -0.34 15.73 -0.38
CA HIS A 43 -1.38 14.75 -0.75
C HIS A 43 -2.74 15.37 -1.05
N ALA A 44 -3.14 16.39 -0.29
CA ALA A 44 -4.50 16.94 -0.33
C ALA A 44 -4.57 18.43 -0.73
N GLY A 45 -3.43 19.12 -0.89
CA GLY A 45 -3.37 20.54 -1.21
C GLY A 45 -3.95 20.89 -2.58
N GLY A 46 -3.98 19.94 -3.52
CA GLY A 46 -4.55 20.10 -4.85
C GLY A 46 -6.07 19.86 -4.93
N ASN A 47 -6.72 19.39 -3.86
CA ASN A 47 -8.12 18.92 -3.90
C ASN A 47 -9.10 19.99 -4.40
N LEU A 48 -9.08 21.18 -3.79
CA LEU A 48 -10.00 22.28 -4.12
C LEU A 48 -9.73 22.83 -5.53
N GLN A 49 -8.45 23.00 -5.88
CA GLN A 49 -8.07 23.50 -7.21
C GLN A 49 -8.55 22.55 -8.32
N LEU A 50 -8.35 21.25 -8.14
CA LEU A 50 -8.78 20.23 -9.12
C LEU A 50 -10.30 20.19 -9.22
N ARG A 51 -11.03 20.19 -8.09
CA ARG A 51 -12.49 20.27 -8.09
C ARG A 51 -13.01 21.48 -8.89
N ASP A 52 -12.42 22.65 -8.68
CA ASP A 52 -12.82 23.88 -9.35
C ASP A 52 -12.47 23.86 -10.84
N GLN A 53 -11.38 23.21 -11.24
CA GLN A 53 -11.04 22.96 -12.66
C GLN A 53 -12.05 22.02 -13.33
N LEU A 54 -12.45 20.95 -12.65
CA LEU A 54 -13.42 19.98 -13.17
C LEU A 54 -14.81 20.61 -13.33
N ALA A 55 -15.22 21.47 -12.40
CA ALA A 55 -16.49 22.19 -12.48
C ALA A 55 -16.58 23.13 -13.70
N LYS A 56 -15.45 23.71 -14.14
CA LYS A 56 -15.38 24.61 -15.30
C LYS A 56 -15.34 23.86 -16.65
N GLY A 57 -15.00 22.57 -16.65
CA GLY A 57 -14.71 21.77 -17.84
C GLY A 57 -15.93 21.29 -18.66
N GLY A 58 -17.16 21.70 -18.32
CA GLY A 58 -18.36 21.42 -19.13
C GLY A 58 -18.80 19.95 -19.19
N GLY A 59 -18.40 19.12 -18.23
CA GLY A 59 -18.85 17.73 -18.12
C GLY A 59 -20.36 17.61 -17.85
N ASP A 60 -20.88 16.38 -17.94
CA ASP A 60 -22.28 15.93 -17.76
C ASP A 60 -23.04 16.37 -16.47
N GLY A 61 -22.49 17.27 -15.65
CA GLY A 61 -23.15 17.82 -14.46
C GLY A 61 -22.89 17.08 -13.15
N GLY A 62 -22.07 16.02 -13.15
CA GLY A 62 -21.71 15.28 -11.94
C GLY A 62 -20.74 16.05 -11.02
N ALA A 63 -21.10 16.25 -9.75
CA ALA A 63 -20.22 16.86 -8.76
C ALA A 63 -18.98 15.99 -8.48
N CYS A 64 -17.80 16.60 -8.48
CA CYS A 64 -16.56 15.92 -8.08
C CYS A 64 -16.63 15.49 -6.60
N ARG A 65 -16.39 14.20 -6.35
CA ARG A 65 -16.35 13.62 -5.00
C ARG A 65 -14.93 13.68 -4.47
N ILE A 66 -14.72 14.34 -3.34
CA ILE A 66 -13.47 14.29 -2.58
C ILE A 66 -13.72 13.41 -1.35
N ILE A 67 -13.06 12.26 -1.32
CA ILE A 67 -13.24 11.23 -0.31
C ILE A 67 -12.01 11.20 0.59
N GLY A 68 -12.24 11.15 1.89
CA GLY A 68 -11.19 11.26 2.89
C GLY A 68 -11.59 10.74 4.26
N GLY A 69 -10.61 10.36 5.07
CA GLY A 69 -10.83 9.88 6.43
C GLY A 69 -11.61 10.91 7.27
N ALA A 70 -12.65 10.45 7.97
CA ALA A 70 -13.56 11.29 8.75
C ALA A 70 -12.84 12.08 9.86
N ASN A 71 -11.71 11.57 10.32
CA ASN A 71 -10.96 12.12 11.46
C ASN A 71 -9.69 12.88 11.06
N ASP A 72 -9.46 13.15 9.76
CA ASP A 72 -8.22 13.80 9.33
C ASP A 72 -8.38 15.25 8.88
N GLY A 73 -9.61 15.75 8.69
CA GLY A 73 -9.82 17.12 8.24
C GLY A 73 -9.34 17.37 6.81
N ILE A 74 -9.63 16.43 5.89
CA ILE A 74 -9.21 16.51 4.49
C ILE A 74 -9.74 17.78 3.81
N PRO A 75 -8.86 18.64 3.25
CA PRO A 75 -9.27 19.84 2.53
C PRO A 75 -10.25 19.53 1.39
N GLY A 76 -11.43 20.15 1.46
CA GLY A 76 -12.46 20.04 0.44
C GLY A 76 -13.22 18.72 0.40
N ALA A 77 -13.06 17.83 1.40
CA ALA A 77 -13.80 16.58 1.45
C ALA A 77 -15.32 16.79 1.35
N THR A 78 -15.92 16.09 0.39
CA THR A 78 -17.37 16.07 0.18
C THR A 78 -17.99 14.79 0.75
N GLN A 79 -17.17 13.78 1.03
CA GLN A 79 -17.59 12.52 1.64
C GLN A 79 -16.52 12.05 2.62
N ALA A 80 -16.85 12.03 3.91
CA ALA A 80 -16.05 11.41 4.95
C ALA A 80 -16.23 9.89 4.94
N VAL A 81 -15.16 9.15 5.19
CA VAL A 81 -15.17 7.68 5.32
C VAL A 81 -14.46 7.22 6.59
N LYS A 82 -14.79 6.02 7.06
CA LYS A 82 -14.19 5.37 8.23
C LYS A 82 -13.87 3.90 7.94
N GLU A 83 -13.19 3.23 8.87
CA GLU A 83 -12.92 1.79 8.83
C GLU A 83 -14.14 0.98 8.37
N GLY A 84 -13.91 0.11 7.38
CA GLY A 84 -14.90 -0.84 6.87
C GLY A 84 -15.91 -0.25 5.88
N ASP A 85 -15.95 1.08 5.71
CA ASP A 85 -16.78 1.69 4.66
C ASP A 85 -16.37 1.14 3.29
N THR A 86 -17.36 0.97 2.43
CA THR A 86 -17.18 0.55 1.04
C THR A 86 -17.89 1.53 0.13
N LEU A 87 -17.20 1.93 -0.94
CA LEU A 87 -17.75 2.80 -1.98
C LEU A 87 -17.37 2.29 -3.36
N PHE A 88 -18.06 2.79 -4.37
CA PHE A 88 -17.81 2.42 -5.76
C PHE A 88 -17.31 3.62 -6.57
N VAL A 89 -16.37 3.32 -7.47
CA VAL A 89 -15.87 4.22 -8.50
C VAL A 89 -15.96 3.47 -9.83
N GLY A 90 -17.04 3.68 -10.57
CA GLY A 90 -17.34 2.85 -11.75
C GLY A 90 -17.48 1.37 -11.36
N ASN A 91 -16.72 0.49 -12.04
CA ASN A 91 -16.67 -0.94 -11.74
C ASN A 91 -15.68 -1.33 -10.64
N LEU A 92 -15.07 -0.35 -9.97
CA LEU A 92 -14.17 -0.59 -8.84
C LEU A 92 -14.93 -0.54 -7.53
N ARG A 93 -14.72 -1.56 -6.70
CA ARG A 93 -15.07 -1.56 -5.28
C ARG A 93 -13.86 -1.06 -4.49
N VAL A 94 -14.09 -0.05 -3.65
CA VAL A 94 -13.08 0.59 -2.82
C VAL A 94 -13.47 0.40 -1.36
N ARG A 95 -12.67 -0.39 -0.62
CA ARG A 95 -12.83 -0.61 0.82
C ARG A 95 -11.84 0.27 1.58
N VAL A 96 -12.31 0.86 2.67
CA VAL A 96 -11.55 1.80 3.50
C VAL A 96 -10.98 1.08 4.72
N LEU A 97 -9.70 1.30 4.98
CA LEU A 97 -9.02 0.87 6.20
C LEU A 97 -8.47 2.09 6.94
N ASP A 98 -8.84 2.26 8.20
CA ASP A 98 -8.20 3.26 9.06
C ASP A 98 -6.82 2.74 9.44
N ILE A 99 -5.78 3.52 9.16
CA ILE A 99 -4.38 3.16 9.41
C ILE A 99 -3.67 4.34 10.10
N PRO A 100 -4.18 4.77 11.28
CA PRO A 100 -3.67 5.94 11.97
C PRO A 100 -2.23 5.72 12.45
N CYS A 101 -1.38 6.72 12.25
CA CYS A 101 -0.09 6.91 12.91
C CYS A 101 0.59 8.16 12.34
N HIS A 102 0.85 8.14 11.02
CA HIS A 102 1.42 9.27 10.31
C HIS A 102 0.53 10.52 10.43
N THR A 103 -0.77 10.34 10.21
CA THR A 103 -1.80 11.24 10.73
C THR A 103 -2.84 10.44 11.48
N ARG A 104 -3.59 11.09 12.37
CA ARG A 104 -4.65 10.44 13.18
C ARG A 104 -5.82 9.92 12.36
N GLY A 105 -6.10 10.55 11.22
CA GLY A 105 -7.21 10.15 10.35
C GLY A 105 -6.77 9.49 9.04
N HIS A 106 -5.53 9.01 8.96
CA HIS A 106 -5.00 8.37 7.75
C HIS A 106 -5.80 7.12 7.38
N VAL A 107 -6.15 7.00 6.11
CA VAL A 107 -6.84 5.82 5.55
C VAL A 107 -6.10 5.23 4.36
N ALA A 108 -6.12 3.89 4.26
CA ALA A 108 -5.77 3.18 3.04
C ALA A 108 -7.04 2.85 2.24
N TYR A 109 -6.89 2.84 0.92
CA TYR A 109 -7.93 2.42 0.00
C TYR A 109 -7.55 1.10 -0.64
N VAL A 110 -8.30 0.03 -0.33
CA VAL A 110 -8.18 -1.27 -0.97
C VAL A 110 -9.13 -1.31 -2.16
N VAL A 111 -8.56 -1.35 -3.36
CA VAL A 111 -9.27 -1.20 -4.63
C VAL A 111 -9.17 -2.48 -5.42
N GLN A 112 -10.32 -2.95 -5.90
CA GLN A 112 -10.47 -4.19 -6.65
C GLN A 112 -11.67 -4.09 -7.57
N HIS A 113 -11.77 -4.97 -8.55
CA HIS A 113 -12.97 -5.06 -9.37
C HIS A 113 -14.19 -5.42 -8.51
N LYS A 114 -15.37 -4.93 -8.87
CA LYS A 114 -16.61 -5.15 -8.09
C LYS A 114 -16.98 -6.63 -7.95
N ASP A 115 -16.61 -7.44 -8.95
CA ASP A 115 -16.94 -8.87 -9.03
C ASP A 115 -15.81 -9.77 -8.49
N HIS A 116 -14.77 -9.20 -7.86
CA HIS A 116 -13.58 -9.91 -7.37
C HIS A 116 -13.90 -11.07 -6.40
N ASP A 117 -14.94 -10.94 -5.58
CA ASP A 117 -15.37 -11.99 -4.62
C ASP A 117 -16.58 -12.80 -5.12
N ALA A 118 -16.97 -12.66 -6.40
CA ALA A 118 -18.13 -13.37 -6.92
C ALA A 118 -17.89 -14.90 -6.88
N THR A 119 -18.91 -15.66 -6.50
CA THR A 119 -18.90 -17.14 -6.50
C THR A 119 -19.92 -17.66 -7.50
N GLY A 120 -19.57 -18.69 -8.30
CA GLY A 120 -20.48 -19.32 -9.28
C GLY A 120 -20.01 -19.17 -10.74
N PRO A 121 -20.85 -19.47 -11.75
CA PRO A 121 -20.45 -19.46 -13.16
C PRO A 121 -19.96 -18.10 -13.67
N ALA A 122 -20.41 -17.00 -13.05
CA ALA A 122 -19.93 -15.64 -13.32
C ALA A 122 -18.53 -15.35 -12.75
N ALA A 123 -18.04 -16.16 -11.80
CA ALA A 123 -16.69 -16.07 -11.23
C ALA A 123 -15.63 -16.63 -12.18
N ALA A 124 -16.00 -17.60 -13.04
CA ALA A 124 -15.09 -18.29 -13.94
C ALA A 124 -14.47 -17.39 -15.03
N THR A 125 -15.00 -16.17 -15.21
CA THR A 125 -14.47 -15.18 -16.16
C THR A 125 -13.85 -13.95 -15.50
N ALA A 126 -13.97 -13.78 -14.18
CA ALA A 126 -13.58 -12.55 -13.47
C ALA A 126 -12.65 -12.77 -12.27
N ALA A 127 -12.79 -13.89 -11.53
CA ALA A 127 -12.12 -14.05 -10.23
C ALA A 127 -10.69 -14.63 -10.32
N GLU A 128 -10.33 -15.31 -11.41
CA GLU A 128 -9.03 -15.98 -11.52
C GLU A 128 -7.89 -15.09 -12.03
N ASP A 129 -8.14 -13.86 -12.47
CA ASP A 129 -7.13 -12.96 -13.05
C ASP A 129 -7.12 -11.54 -12.45
N ASP A 130 -8.10 -11.18 -11.61
CA ASP A 130 -8.14 -9.86 -11.00
C ASP A 130 -7.09 -9.71 -9.88
N ALA A 131 -6.46 -8.53 -9.83
CA ALA A 131 -5.51 -8.09 -8.82
C ALA A 131 -6.13 -7.04 -7.89
N VAL A 132 -5.50 -6.82 -6.74
CA VAL A 132 -5.91 -5.82 -5.75
C VAL A 132 -4.86 -4.71 -5.68
N ALA A 133 -5.28 -3.45 -5.73
CA ALA A 133 -4.42 -2.30 -5.48
C ALA A 133 -4.69 -1.72 -4.09
N VAL A 134 -3.65 -1.46 -3.31
CA VAL A 134 -3.76 -0.83 -1.98
C VAL A 134 -3.00 0.48 -1.99
N PHE A 135 -3.74 1.59 -1.91
CA PHE A 135 -3.17 2.93 -1.79
C PHE A 135 -2.92 3.23 -0.32
N THR A 136 -1.65 3.24 0.08
CA THR A 136 -1.23 3.27 1.49
C THR A 136 -0.77 4.64 1.96
N GLY A 137 -0.71 5.63 1.06
CA GLY A 137 -0.19 6.96 1.37
C GLY A 137 1.14 6.88 2.12
N ASP A 138 1.23 7.64 3.20
CA ASP A 138 2.46 7.76 4.00
C ASP A 138 2.45 6.86 5.24
N THR A 139 1.73 5.73 5.23
CA THR A 139 1.81 4.75 6.32
C THR A 139 2.73 3.58 5.98
N LEU A 140 2.56 2.97 4.80
CA LEU A 140 3.40 1.89 4.28
C LEU A 140 4.06 2.33 2.98
N PHE A 141 5.40 2.31 2.94
CA PHE A 141 6.21 2.44 1.72
C PHE A 141 6.74 1.08 1.28
N LEU A 142 7.31 1.02 0.07
CA LEU A 142 8.05 -0.18 -0.34
C LEU A 142 9.29 -0.36 0.55
N GLY A 143 9.31 -1.45 1.31
CA GLY A 143 10.36 -1.74 2.30
C GLY A 143 10.36 -0.84 3.55
N GLY A 144 9.42 0.10 3.68
CA GLY A 144 9.44 1.15 4.70
C GLY A 144 8.09 1.54 5.30
N LEU A 145 8.10 2.63 6.06
CA LEU A 145 6.92 3.26 6.68
C LEU A 145 7.07 4.78 6.71
N GLY A 146 5.97 5.50 6.98
CA GLY A 146 6.06 6.93 7.28
C GLY A 146 6.32 7.26 8.75
N ALA A 147 6.77 8.49 8.95
CA ALA A 147 7.08 9.05 10.26
C ALA A 147 5.85 9.08 11.19
N PHE A 148 6.10 8.94 12.50
CA PHE A 148 5.07 8.96 13.55
C PHE A 148 4.69 10.40 13.96
N PHE A 149 4.12 11.20 13.05
CA PHE A 149 3.82 12.60 13.37
C PHE A 149 2.67 12.76 14.38
N GLU A 150 1.61 11.95 14.30
CA GLU A 150 0.42 12.12 15.14
C GLU A 150 0.00 10.86 15.93
N GLY A 151 0.86 9.85 15.97
CA GLY A 151 0.70 8.60 16.71
C GLY A 151 2.04 8.04 17.17
N GLY A 152 2.08 6.77 17.55
CA GLY A 152 3.31 6.09 17.98
C GLY A 152 3.45 4.68 17.42
N ALA A 153 4.45 3.95 17.92
CA ALA A 153 4.76 2.60 17.46
C ALA A 153 3.59 1.61 17.63
N ALA A 154 2.81 1.74 18.71
CA ALA A 154 1.62 0.92 18.91
C ALA A 154 0.57 1.12 17.81
N ASP A 155 0.35 2.37 17.40
CA ASP A 155 -0.57 2.72 16.30
C ASP A 155 -0.03 2.16 14.97
N MET A 156 1.27 2.33 14.71
CA MET A 156 1.89 1.79 13.50
C MET A 156 1.83 0.27 13.46
N CYS A 157 2.09 -0.43 14.57
CA CYS A 157 1.92 -1.89 14.64
C CYS A 157 0.47 -2.31 14.35
N ALA A 158 -0.52 -1.56 14.83
CA ALA A 158 -1.91 -1.83 14.51
C ALA A 158 -2.21 -1.64 13.01
N ALA A 159 -1.69 -0.56 12.41
CA ALA A 159 -1.81 -0.31 10.97
C ALA A 159 -1.12 -1.41 10.13
N MET A 160 0.12 -1.78 10.47
CA MET A 160 0.87 -2.86 9.82
C MET A 160 0.13 -4.19 9.92
N ARG A 161 -0.49 -4.50 11.06
CA ARG A 161 -1.31 -5.71 11.22
C ARG A 161 -2.51 -5.73 10.27
N LYS A 162 -3.21 -4.60 10.10
CA LYS A 162 -4.32 -4.50 9.13
C LYS A 162 -3.84 -4.73 7.70
N LEU A 163 -2.74 -4.10 7.30
CA LEU A 163 -2.17 -4.22 5.96
C LEU A 163 -1.62 -5.62 5.69
N PHE A 164 -0.90 -6.21 6.65
CA PHE A 164 -0.37 -7.58 6.56
C PHE A 164 -1.49 -8.61 6.39
N HIS A 165 -2.67 -8.37 6.98
CA HIS A 165 -3.82 -9.25 6.92
C HIS A 165 -4.94 -8.78 5.98
N VAL A 166 -4.66 -7.85 5.05
CA VAL A 166 -5.70 -7.24 4.20
C VAL A 166 -6.52 -8.25 3.39
N ASN A 167 -5.93 -9.41 3.07
CA ASN A 167 -6.53 -10.52 2.33
C ASN A 167 -7.18 -11.60 3.21
N ARG A 168 -7.08 -11.54 4.54
CA ARG A 168 -7.62 -12.59 5.40
C ARG A 168 -9.15 -12.52 5.49
N GLY A 169 -9.82 -13.57 5.03
CA GLY A 169 -11.22 -13.89 5.35
C GLY A 169 -11.38 -14.85 6.54
N ALA A 170 -12.63 -15.25 6.84
CA ALA A 170 -12.97 -16.03 8.04
C ALA A 170 -12.47 -17.48 8.06
N ALA A 171 -12.13 -18.09 6.90
CA ALA A 171 -11.75 -19.51 6.82
C ALA A 171 -10.96 -19.86 5.54
N GLU A 172 -9.87 -19.13 5.23
CA GLU A 172 -9.13 -19.34 4.00
C GLU A 172 -7.89 -20.24 4.18
N ALA A 173 -7.67 -21.15 3.23
CA ALA A 173 -6.47 -21.99 3.21
C ALA A 173 -5.21 -21.14 3.01
N VAL A 174 -4.11 -21.49 3.68
CA VAL A 174 -2.82 -20.76 3.63
C VAL A 174 -2.31 -20.55 2.19
N ALA A 175 -2.46 -21.56 1.33
CA ALA A 175 -2.02 -21.49 -0.06
C ALA A 175 -2.80 -20.42 -0.86
N LEU A 176 -4.10 -20.24 -0.60
CA LEU A 176 -4.91 -19.21 -1.24
C LEU A 176 -4.49 -17.81 -0.77
N LEU A 177 -4.18 -17.64 0.52
CA LEU A 177 -3.68 -16.37 1.06
C LEU A 177 -2.36 -15.95 0.40
N GLN A 178 -1.43 -16.88 0.19
CA GLN A 178 -0.16 -16.61 -0.49
C GLN A 178 -0.37 -16.15 -1.94
N GLN A 179 -1.29 -16.78 -2.67
CA GLN A 179 -1.64 -16.39 -4.04
C GLN A 179 -2.27 -14.99 -4.08
N ARG A 180 -3.17 -14.68 -3.15
CA ARG A 180 -3.80 -13.35 -3.04
C ARG A 180 -2.78 -12.28 -2.68
N ASP A 181 -1.86 -12.57 -1.77
CA ASP A 181 -0.78 -11.65 -1.39
C ASP A 181 0.13 -11.33 -2.58
N ALA A 182 0.43 -12.32 -3.44
CA ALA A 182 1.22 -12.12 -4.66
C ALA A 182 0.52 -11.25 -5.72
N ARG A 183 -0.80 -11.09 -5.61
CA ARG A 183 -1.65 -10.28 -6.49
C ARG A 183 -2.27 -9.06 -5.81
N THR A 184 -1.80 -8.74 -4.61
CA THR A 184 -2.16 -7.52 -3.90
C THR A 184 -0.97 -6.60 -3.95
N TYR A 185 -1.15 -5.39 -4.43
CA TYR A 185 -0.04 -4.53 -4.79
C TYR A 185 -0.12 -3.19 -4.09
N ILE A 186 1.02 -2.74 -3.57
CA ILE A 186 1.13 -1.57 -2.72
C ILE A 186 1.53 -0.35 -3.55
N PHE A 187 0.71 0.70 -3.46
CA PHE A 187 0.92 2.01 -4.09
C PHE A 187 1.10 3.06 -2.99
N PRO A 188 2.37 3.37 -2.65
CA PRO A 188 2.64 4.29 -1.56
C PRO A 188 2.64 5.75 -2.01
N GLY A 189 2.78 6.67 -1.05
CA GLY A 189 2.76 8.11 -1.31
C GLY A 189 4.03 8.69 -1.95
N HIS A 190 5.20 8.08 -1.73
CA HIS A 190 6.51 8.66 -2.08
C HIS A 190 7.49 7.63 -2.63
N GLU A 191 8.47 8.13 -3.39
CA GLU A 191 9.58 7.35 -3.95
C GLU A 191 10.77 7.32 -2.97
N TYR A 192 10.61 6.61 -1.85
CA TYR A 192 11.65 6.41 -0.83
C TYR A 192 12.30 5.01 -0.88
N THR A 193 11.91 4.20 -1.86
CA THR A 193 12.25 2.78 -1.98
C THR A 193 13.76 2.50 -1.86
N ALA A 194 14.61 3.29 -2.52
CA ALA A 194 16.06 3.07 -2.51
C ALA A 194 16.70 3.19 -1.11
N GLY A 195 16.23 4.16 -0.31
CA GLY A 195 16.67 4.36 1.07
C GLY A 195 16.25 3.19 1.94
N PHE A 196 14.97 2.82 1.90
CA PHE A 196 14.43 1.70 2.69
C PHE A 196 15.06 0.35 2.33
N MET A 197 15.34 0.07 1.05
CA MET A 197 16.03 -1.17 0.68
C MET A 197 17.46 -1.22 1.22
N THR A 198 18.15 -0.08 1.31
CA THR A 198 19.48 -0.01 1.93
C THR A 198 19.41 -0.22 3.44
N PHE A 199 18.39 0.34 4.10
CA PHE A 199 18.10 0.08 5.51
C PHE A 199 17.82 -1.41 5.78
N THR A 200 16.90 -2.02 5.02
CA THR A 200 16.55 -3.44 5.15
C THR A 200 17.77 -4.34 5.00
N GLU A 201 18.57 -4.11 3.96
CA GLU A 201 19.80 -4.87 3.71
C GLU A 201 20.76 -4.78 4.92
N ARG A 202 20.96 -3.58 5.48
CA ARG A 202 21.82 -3.38 6.64
C ARG A 202 21.33 -4.17 7.85
N ILE A 203 20.05 -4.06 8.21
CA ILE A 203 19.48 -4.76 9.37
C ILE A 203 19.55 -6.27 9.20
N LEU A 204 19.28 -6.80 8.00
CA LEU A 204 19.42 -8.24 7.72
C LEU A 204 20.86 -8.73 7.85
N ARG A 205 21.87 -7.93 7.45
CA ARG A 205 23.29 -8.28 7.65
C ARG A 205 23.70 -8.24 9.12
N GLU A 206 23.18 -7.30 9.90
CA GLU A 206 23.38 -7.28 11.36
C GLU A 206 22.78 -8.53 12.02
N GLU A 207 21.56 -8.89 11.60
CA GLU A 207 20.83 -10.06 12.06
C GLU A 207 21.55 -11.37 11.73
N GLU A 208 22.12 -11.50 10.53
CA GLU A 208 22.94 -12.66 10.14
C GLU A 208 24.17 -12.85 11.05
N ARG A 209 24.77 -11.74 11.51
CA ARG A 209 25.92 -11.79 12.42
C ARG A 209 25.50 -12.23 13.82
N ALA A 210 24.35 -11.76 14.30
CA ALA A 210 23.82 -12.07 15.62
C ALA A 210 23.25 -13.49 15.71
N ASN A 211 22.58 -13.98 14.66
CA ASN A 211 21.82 -15.23 14.68
C ASN A 211 22.37 -16.28 13.69
N LYS A 212 23.54 -16.84 14.01
CA LYS A 212 24.23 -17.84 13.16
C LYS A 212 23.39 -19.08 12.83
N GLN A 213 22.49 -19.49 13.72
CA GLN A 213 21.60 -20.64 13.50
C GLN A 213 20.62 -20.40 12.33
N LEU A 214 20.28 -19.15 12.04
CA LEU A 214 19.34 -18.76 10.98
C LEU A 214 20.05 -18.25 9.72
N SER A 215 21.39 -18.34 9.64
CA SER A 215 22.18 -17.72 8.57
C SER A 215 21.69 -18.11 7.16
N ALA A 216 21.36 -19.38 6.91
CA ALA A 216 20.86 -19.81 5.59
C ALA A 216 19.54 -19.14 5.19
N GLN A 217 18.61 -18.99 6.15
CA GLN A 217 17.34 -18.27 5.92
C GLN A 217 17.60 -16.79 5.67
N ILE A 218 18.44 -16.16 6.49
CA ILE A 218 18.77 -14.73 6.39
C ILE A 218 19.47 -14.41 5.06
N GLN A 219 20.37 -15.29 4.61
CA GLN A 219 21.01 -15.16 3.30
C GLN A 219 20.01 -15.26 2.15
N SER A 220 18.96 -16.07 2.30
CA SER A 220 17.89 -16.12 1.30
C SER A 220 17.10 -14.81 1.25
N GLU A 221 16.76 -14.25 2.41
CA GLU A 221 16.11 -12.93 2.53
C GLU A 221 17.01 -11.82 1.95
N LEU A 222 18.32 -11.85 2.23
CA LEU A 222 19.29 -10.89 1.67
C LEU A 222 19.37 -10.96 0.15
N ARG A 223 19.48 -12.16 -0.44
CA ARG A 223 19.48 -12.31 -1.91
C ARG A 223 18.21 -11.75 -2.54
N PHE A 224 17.06 -11.97 -1.90
CA PHE A 224 15.79 -11.41 -2.34
C PHE A 224 15.80 -9.88 -2.31
N VAL A 225 16.21 -9.28 -1.18
CA VAL A 225 16.30 -7.82 -1.00
C VAL A 225 17.29 -7.19 -1.98
N GLU A 226 18.44 -7.82 -2.23
CA GLU A 226 19.43 -7.37 -3.21
C GLU A 226 18.86 -7.38 -4.64
N ALA A 227 18.14 -8.44 -5.02
CA ALA A 227 17.47 -8.52 -6.32
C ALA A 227 16.38 -7.45 -6.49
N GLN A 228 15.52 -7.26 -5.48
CA GLN A 228 14.49 -6.22 -5.49
C GLN A 228 15.11 -4.82 -5.60
N LYS A 229 16.18 -4.54 -4.84
CA LYS A 229 16.91 -3.26 -4.90
C LYS A 229 17.46 -2.98 -6.30
N GLN A 230 18.02 -3.98 -6.98
CA GLN A 230 18.48 -3.86 -8.37
C GLN A 230 17.32 -3.60 -9.33
N GLN A 231 16.20 -4.31 -9.16
CA GLN A 231 15.00 -4.13 -9.98
C GLN A 231 14.42 -2.72 -9.85
N TYR A 232 14.27 -2.20 -8.62
CA TYR A 232 13.78 -0.84 -8.39
C TYR A 232 14.74 0.20 -8.97
N ALA A 233 16.05 0.05 -8.77
CA ALA A 233 17.04 0.95 -9.35
C ALA A 233 17.00 0.96 -10.89
N ALA A 234 16.83 -0.21 -11.53
CA ALA A 234 16.72 -0.30 -12.98
C ALA A 234 15.45 0.39 -13.52
N ARG A 235 14.32 0.30 -12.80
CA ARG A 235 13.08 1.02 -13.15
C ARG A 235 13.28 2.53 -13.09
N VAL A 236 13.84 3.03 -11.98
CA VAL A 236 14.11 4.45 -11.79
C VAL A 236 15.09 4.98 -12.84
N ALA A 237 16.15 4.23 -13.15
CA ALA A 237 17.10 4.58 -14.21
C ALA A 237 16.45 4.66 -15.60
N ALA A 238 15.35 3.92 -15.83
CA ALA A 238 14.54 3.98 -17.04
C ALA A 238 13.44 5.07 -17.00
N GLY A 239 13.41 5.93 -15.98
CA GLY A 239 12.39 6.97 -15.81
C GLY A 239 11.03 6.46 -15.31
N LEU A 240 10.99 5.24 -14.77
CA LEU A 240 9.78 4.62 -14.23
C LEU A 240 9.82 4.63 -12.69
N PRO A 241 8.67 4.75 -12.01
CA PRO A 241 8.63 4.65 -10.54
C PRO A 241 8.96 3.23 -10.06
N SER A 242 9.52 3.11 -8.85
CA SER A 242 9.75 1.82 -8.19
C SER A 242 8.44 1.10 -7.89
N PRO A 243 7.38 1.77 -7.38
CA PRO A 243 6.07 1.17 -7.25
C PRO A 243 5.48 0.60 -8.54
N PRO A 244 4.57 -0.38 -8.40
CA PRO A 244 4.17 -1.04 -7.14
C PRO A 244 5.10 -2.23 -6.75
N SER A 245 4.95 -2.71 -5.51
CA SER A 245 5.45 -4.00 -5.01
C SER A 245 4.28 -4.89 -4.61
N SER A 246 4.43 -6.22 -4.60
CA SER A 246 3.37 -7.10 -4.09
C SER A 246 3.39 -7.19 -2.57
N LEU A 247 2.25 -7.46 -1.94
CA LEU A 247 2.16 -7.70 -0.50
C LEU A 247 2.97 -8.94 -0.11
N ALA A 248 3.05 -9.95 -0.99
CA ALA A 248 3.93 -11.10 -0.78
C ALA A 248 5.40 -10.67 -0.68
N ASP A 249 5.85 -9.79 -1.56
CA ASP A 249 7.23 -9.26 -1.52
C ASP A 249 7.45 -8.40 -0.27
N GLU A 250 6.51 -7.49 0.05
CA GLU A 250 6.59 -6.66 1.25
C GLU A 250 6.66 -7.50 2.54
N LYS A 251 5.96 -8.64 2.61
CA LYS A 251 6.05 -9.58 3.75
C LYS A 251 7.44 -10.19 3.91
N VAL A 252 8.31 -10.08 2.91
CA VAL A 252 9.73 -10.48 2.98
C VAL A 252 10.64 -9.26 3.22
N GLN A 253 10.52 -8.21 2.39
CA GLN A 253 11.46 -7.09 2.39
C GLN A 253 11.16 -5.97 3.40
N ASN A 254 9.91 -5.81 3.84
CA ASN A 254 9.52 -4.72 4.72
C ASN A 254 9.55 -5.15 6.18
N LEU A 255 10.64 -4.79 6.86
CA LEU A 255 10.89 -5.19 8.25
C LEU A 255 9.83 -4.65 9.22
N PHE A 256 9.24 -3.50 8.90
CA PHE A 256 8.20 -2.86 9.71
C PHE A 256 6.86 -3.57 9.55
N LEU A 257 6.49 -3.92 8.32
CA LEU A 257 5.30 -4.73 8.05
C LEU A 257 5.40 -6.11 8.73
N ARG A 258 6.59 -6.69 8.76
CA ARG A 258 6.87 -7.99 9.42
C ARG A 258 6.70 -7.95 10.93
N THR A 259 6.56 -6.79 11.58
CA THR A 259 6.16 -6.72 13.00
C THR A 259 4.77 -7.32 13.26
N ALA A 260 3.96 -7.50 12.21
CA ALA A 260 2.70 -8.23 12.27
C ALA A 260 2.85 -9.77 12.21
N ASP A 261 4.04 -10.29 11.88
CA ASP A 261 4.34 -11.73 11.85
C ASP A 261 4.93 -12.19 13.19
N PRO A 262 4.21 -13.02 13.97
CA PRO A 262 4.70 -13.50 15.26
C PRO A 262 6.03 -14.26 15.18
N SER A 263 6.31 -14.95 14.06
CA SER A 263 7.55 -15.69 13.88
C SER A 263 8.75 -14.74 13.73
N TYR A 264 8.56 -13.63 13.01
CA TYR A 264 9.57 -12.59 12.87
C TYR A 264 9.80 -11.84 14.19
N VAL A 265 8.73 -11.47 14.90
CA VAL A 265 8.83 -10.83 16.22
C VAL A 265 9.61 -11.73 17.20
N THR A 266 9.32 -13.03 17.23
CA THR A 266 10.03 -14.00 18.09
C THR A 266 11.52 -14.07 17.72
N ARG A 267 11.86 -14.11 16.43
CA ARG A 267 13.26 -14.10 15.97
C ARG A 267 13.99 -12.83 16.39
N MET A 268 13.33 -11.69 16.30
CA MET A 268 13.91 -10.37 16.60
C MET A 268 13.79 -9.98 18.08
N ALA A 269 13.43 -10.92 18.98
CA ALA A 269 13.20 -10.63 20.41
C ALA A 269 14.40 -9.99 21.13
N HIS A 270 15.62 -10.18 20.61
CA HIS A 270 16.85 -9.57 21.12
C HIS A 270 17.00 -8.08 20.76
N LYS A 271 16.17 -7.55 19.86
CA LYS A 271 16.07 -6.13 19.47
C LYS A 271 14.79 -5.46 19.97
N GLY A 272 13.79 -6.23 20.41
CA GLY A 272 12.56 -5.75 21.03
C GLY A 272 11.72 -6.90 21.58
N ALA A 273 11.26 -6.79 22.83
CA ALA A 273 10.59 -7.89 23.54
C ALA A 273 9.21 -8.28 22.95
N ASP A 274 8.58 -7.36 22.22
CA ASP A 274 7.32 -7.55 21.52
C ASP A 274 7.29 -6.74 20.21
N ALA A 275 6.16 -6.79 19.49
CA ALA A 275 6.01 -6.10 18.21
C ALA A 275 6.18 -4.57 18.33
N VAL A 276 5.73 -3.95 19.44
CA VAL A 276 5.79 -2.50 19.63
C VAL A 276 7.22 -2.08 19.93
N ALA A 277 7.90 -2.75 20.85
CA ALA A 277 9.31 -2.49 21.14
C ALA A 277 10.20 -2.72 19.91
N LEU A 278 9.90 -3.74 19.10
CA LEU A 278 10.60 -3.98 17.84
C LEU A 278 10.33 -2.88 16.81
N MET A 279 9.08 -2.39 16.70
CA MET A 279 8.75 -1.27 15.83
C MET A 279 9.51 0.00 16.24
N GLU A 280 9.57 0.32 17.54
CA GLU A 280 10.36 1.46 18.05
C GLU A 280 11.85 1.31 17.72
N TYR A 281 12.40 0.11 17.94
CA TYR A 281 13.79 -0.17 17.58
C TYR A 281 14.05 0.05 16.09
N LEU A 282 13.22 -0.53 15.22
CA LEU A 282 13.39 -0.42 13.77
C LEU A 282 13.22 1.04 13.31
N TYR A 283 12.25 1.76 13.87
CA TYR A 283 12.00 3.17 13.56
C TYR A 283 13.21 4.03 13.91
N ASN A 284 13.73 3.91 15.13
CA ASN A 284 14.91 4.65 15.57
C ASN A 284 16.20 4.23 14.85
N ALA A 285 16.27 3.01 14.33
CA ALA A 285 17.39 2.56 13.52
C ALA A 285 17.30 3.04 12.06
N CYS A 286 16.14 3.53 11.64
CA CYS A 286 15.84 4.03 10.30
C CYS A 286 15.92 5.56 10.29
N ASP A 287 17.09 6.09 10.66
CA ASP A 287 17.42 7.52 10.51
C ASP A 287 17.52 7.91 9.02
#